data_AF-A0A1H2YLE1-F1
#
_entry.id   AF-A0A1H2YLE1-F1
#
_cell.length_a   1.000
_cell.length_b   1.000
_cell.length_c   1.000
_cell.angle_alpha   90.00
_cell.angle_beta   90.00
_cell.angle_gamma   90.00
#
_symmetry.space_group_name_H-M   'P 1'
#
loop_
_entity.id
_entity.type
_entity.pdbx_description
1 polymer ?
#
loop_
_entity_poly.entity_id
_entity_poly.type
_entity_poly.pdbx_seq_one_letter_code
_entity_poly.pdbx_strand_id
1 'polypeptide(L)'
;MPGVTIEKMKEGFSKVRNHGIANAFVYMNLIEQWGSGIPKILTQTKEYGLPEVEFIDMENALRVNMYRAFSNDEKETIKRNDKR
;
A
#
# COMPACT_ATOMS: atom_id res chain seq x y z
N MET A 1 -13.78 11.00 -2.52
CA MET A 1 -13.94 11.16 -1.05
C MET A 1 -13.62 12.60 -0.65
N PRO A 2 -14.56 13.44 -0.18
CA PRO A 2 -14.18 14.76 0.29
C PRO A 2 -13.33 14.64 1.57
N GLY A 3 -12.04 14.98 1.47
CA GLY A 3 -11.16 15.19 2.61
C GLY A 3 -10.06 14.15 2.87
N VAL A 4 -10.11 12.96 2.23
CA VAL A 4 -9.01 11.97 2.29
C VAL A 4 -8.35 11.94 0.90
N THR A 5 -7.23 12.65 0.76
CA THR A 5 -6.39 12.58 -0.45
C THR A 5 -5.36 11.46 -0.31
N ILE A 6 -4.73 11.06 -1.41
CA ILE A 6 -3.66 10.04 -1.39
C ILE A 6 -2.52 10.51 -0.48
N GLU A 7 -2.12 11.79 -0.56
CA GLU A 7 -1.03 12.36 0.22
C GLU A 7 -1.31 12.26 1.72
N LYS A 8 -2.50 12.70 2.15
CA LYS A 8 -2.92 12.59 3.56
C LYS A 8 -2.95 11.14 4.04
N MET A 9 -3.39 10.22 3.19
CA MET A 9 -3.40 8.80 3.52
C MET A 9 -1.98 8.24 3.68
N LYS A 10 -1.02 8.68 2.85
CA LYS A 10 0.42 8.34 3.01
C LYS A 10 1.00 8.88 4.32
N GLU A 11 0.49 9.99 4.83
CA GLU A 11 0.83 10.56 6.15
C GLU A 11 0.11 9.85 7.33
N GLY A 12 -0.76 8.88 7.04
CA GLY A 12 -1.49 8.13 8.05
C GLY A 12 -2.82 8.75 8.46
N PHE A 13 -3.31 9.76 7.74
CA PHE A 13 -4.68 10.23 7.94
C PHE A 13 -5.68 9.14 7.53
N SER A 14 -6.56 8.76 8.46
CA SER A 14 -7.59 7.77 8.22
C SER A 14 -8.92 8.22 8.77
N LYS A 15 -9.99 8.01 7.99
CA LYS A 15 -11.37 8.28 8.40
C LYS A 15 -12.18 7.00 8.27
N VAL A 16 -12.57 6.43 9.41
CA VAL A 16 -13.36 5.20 9.47
C VAL A 16 -14.74 5.45 8.85
N ARG A 17 -15.11 4.60 7.90
CA ARG A 17 -16.44 4.63 7.24
C ARG A 17 -17.48 3.79 7.98
N ASN A 18 -17.06 2.61 8.45
CA ASN A 18 -17.91 1.70 9.21
C ASN A 18 -17.20 1.32 10.51
N HIS A 19 -17.64 1.92 11.62
CA HIS A 19 -17.06 1.71 12.94
C HIS A 19 -17.28 0.29 13.48
N GLY A 20 -18.38 -0.39 13.11
CA GLY A 20 -18.65 -1.75 13.55
C GLY A 20 -17.63 -2.75 13.00
N ILE A 21 -17.38 -2.72 11.68
CA ILE A 21 -16.37 -3.57 11.02
C ILE A 21 -14.97 -3.23 11.56
N ALA A 22 -14.68 -1.94 11.68
CA ALA A 22 -13.45 -1.45 12.26
C ALA A 22 -13.20 -2.02 13.67
N ASN A 23 -14.15 -1.86 14.58
CA ASN A 23 -14.04 -2.34 15.95
C ASN A 23 -13.91 -3.86 16.01
N ALA A 24 -14.60 -4.60 15.12
CA ALA A 24 -14.45 -6.05 15.04
C ALA A 24 -13.01 -6.46 14.69
N PHE A 25 -12.35 -5.79 13.73
CA PHE A 25 -10.94 -6.07 13.40
C PHE A 25 -9.97 -5.70 14.51
N VAL A 26 -10.21 -4.60 15.23
CA VAL A 26 -9.41 -4.24 16.43
C VAL A 26 -9.59 -5.31 17.51
N TYR A 27 -10.83 -5.71 17.80
CA TYR A 27 -11.14 -6.72 18.82
C TYR A 27 -10.51 -8.08 18.50
N MET A 28 -10.45 -8.46 17.22
CA MET A 28 -9.79 -9.68 16.75
C MET A 28 -8.25 -9.55 16.66
N ASN A 29 -7.69 -8.39 17.03
CA ASN A 29 -6.26 -8.11 16.96
C ASN A 29 -5.66 -8.30 15.54
N LEU A 30 -6.47 -8.03 14.51
CA LEU A 30 -6.08 -8.12 13.09
C LEU A 30 -5.49 -6.79 12.57
N ILE A 31 -5.77 -5.69 13.25
CA ILE A 31 -5.22 -4.37 12.98
C ILE A 31 -4.81 -3.69 14.29
N GLU A 32 -3.79 -2.84 14.22
CA GLU A 32 -3.23 -2.18 15.41
C GLU A 32 -3.98 -0.89 15.76
N GLN A 33 -4.02 0.04 14.80
CA GLN A 33 -4.65 1.36 14.95
C GLN A 33 -5.05 1.93 13.58
N TRP A 34 -5.94 2.92 13.59
CA TRP A 34 -6.36 3.62 12.38
C TRP A 34 -5.20 4.39 11.77
N GLY A 35 -5.04 4.29 10.46
CA GLY A 35 -4.07 5.10 9.72
C GLY A 35 -2.62 4.64 9.78
N SER A 36 -2.25 3.64 10.58
CA SER A 36 -0.87 3.13 10.58
C SER A 36 -0.56 2.25 9.35
N GLY A 37 -1.57 1.63 8.75
CA GLY A 37 -1.38 0.61 7.71
C GLY A 37 -0.63 1.10 6.47
N ILE A 38 -1.08 2.19 5.84
CA ILE A 38 -0.45 2.71 4.61
C ILE A 38 0.99 3.20 4.86
N PRO A 39 1.29 4.03 5.90
CA PRO A 39 2.66 4.37 6.24
C PRO A 39 3.55 3.15 6.47
N LYS A 40 3.05 2.11 7.17
CA LYS A 40 3.81 0.88 7.40
C LYS A 40 4.12 0.13 6.11
N ILE A 41 3.13 -0.02 5.23
CA ILE A 41 3.32 -0.64 3.92
C ILE A 41 4.41 0.10 3.14
N LEU A 42 4.35 1.43 3.07
CA LEU A 42 5.34 2.24 2.37
C LEU A 42 6.76 2.06 2.93
N THR A 43 6.90 2.13 4.25
CA THR A 43 8.18 1.93 4.93
C THR A 43 8.74 0.53 4.66
N GLN A 44 7.91 -0.51 4.83
CA GLN A 44 8.33 -1.89 4.60
C GLN A 44 8.69 -2.15 3.15
N THR A 45 7.88 -1.71 2.17
CA THR A 45 8.21 -1.85 0.75
C THR A 45 9.59 -1.25 0.44
N LYS A 46 9.90 -0.07 1.00
CA LYS A 46 11.21 0.57 0.86
C LYS A 46 12.33 -0.23 1.54
N GLU A 47 12.13 -0.68 2.77
CA GLU A 47 13.12 -1.48 3.53
C GLU A 47 13.44 -2.80 2.85
N TYR A 48 12.45 -3.44 2.22
CA TYR A 48 12.62 -4.67 1.45
C TYR A 48 13.22 -4.44 0.05
N GLY A 49 13.50 -3.19 -0.34
CA GLY A 49 14.04 -2.85 -1.66
C GLY A 49 13.10 -3.16 -2.82
N LEU A 50 11.80 -3.15 -2.56
CA LEU A 50 10.76 -3.36 -3.56
C LEU A 50 10.45 -2.05 -4.30
N PRO A 51 9.92 -2.13 -5.54
CA PRO A 51 9.40 -0.95 -6.24
C PRO A 51 8.35 -0.21 -5.40
N GLU A 52 8.28 1.12 -5.56
CA GLU A 52 7.32 1.95 -4.82
C GLU A 52 5.88 1.50 -5.07
N VAL A 53 5.06 1.57 -4.02
CA VAL A 53 3.62 1.26 -4.10
C VAL A 53 2.91 2.35 -4.89
N GLU A 54 2.17 1.95 -5.93
CA GLU A 54 1.37 2.89 -6.71
C GLU A 54 -0.04 2.99 -6.15
N PHE A 55 -0.52 4.23 -6.02
CA PHE A 55 -1.88 4.55 -5.60
C PHE A 55 -2.60 5.21 -6.77
N ILE A 56 -3.71 4.61 -7.21
CA ILE A 56 -4.53 5.12 -8.29
C ILE A 56 -5.90 5.43 -7.70
N ASP A 57 -6.25 6.72 -7.65
CA ASP A 57 -7.58 7.17 -7.26
C ASP A 57 -8.56 6.89 -8.41
N MET A 58 -9.51 6.01 -8.15
CA MET A 58 -10.68 5.79 -8.99
C MET A 58 -11.81 6.53 -8.29
N GLU A 59 -12.67 7.25 -9.00
CA GLU A 59 -13.72 8.12 -8.44
C GLU A 59 -14.41 7.62 -7.13
N ASN A 60 -14.71 6.31 -7.07
CA ASN A 60 -15.31 5.66 -5.90
C ASN A 60 -14.44 4.58 -5.22
N ALA A 61 -13.21 4.33 -5.70
CA ALA A 61 -12.34 3.27 -5.21
C ALA A 61 -10.87 3.67 -5.21
N LEU A 62 -10.06 3.02 -4.38
CA LEU A 62 -8.60 3.17 -4.44
C LEU A 62 -8.01 1.87 -4.96
N ARG A 63 -7.21 1.95 -6.03
CA ARG A 63 -6.36 0.84 -6.46
C ARG A 63 -4.96 1.03 -5.89
N VAL A 64 -4.41 -0.06 -5.34
CA VAL A 64 -3.07 -0.11 -4.78
C VAL A 64 -2.30 -1.23 -5.49
N ASN A 65 -1.21 -0.89 -6.16
CA ASN A 65 -0.35 -1.88 -6.81
C ASN A 65 0.90 -2.10 -5.96
N MET A 66 1.19 -3.36 -5.65
CA MET A 66 2.40 -3.78 -4.95
C MET A 66 3.12 -4.84 -5.78
N TYR A 67 4.44 -4.79 -5.75
CA TYR A 67 5.29 -5.62 -6.59
C TYR A 67 6.07 -6.62 -5.75
N ARG A 68 6.21 -7.85 -6.25
CA ARG A 68 7.09 -8.85 -5.63
C ARG A 68 8.54 -8.57 -6.01
N ALA A 69 9.48 -9.03 -5.18
CA ALA A 69 10.87 -9.07 -5.58
C ALA A 69 11.01 -10.03 -6.77
N PHE A 70 11.65 -9.56 -7.85
CA PHE A 70 12.10 -10.45 -8.91
C PHE A 70 13.18 -11.38 -8.37
N SER A 71 13.09 -12.66 -8.72
CA SER A 71 14.22 -13.58 -8.56
C SER A 71 15.43 -13.07 -9.35
N ASN A 72 16.64 -13.45 -8.94
CA ASN A 72 17.85 -13.00 -9.64
C ASN A 72 17.83 -13.42 -11.13
N ASP A 73 17.24 -14.57 -11.44
CA ASP A 73 17.08 -15.07 -12.81
C ASP A 73 16.12 -14.19 -13.66
N GLU A 74 15.04 -13.70 -13.04
CA GLU A 74 14.10 -12.76 -13.69
C GLU A 74 14.74 -11.38 -13.92
N LYS A 75 15.57 -10.89 -12.98
CA LYS A 75 16.29 -9.61 -13.12
C LYS A 75 17.30 -9.62 -14.27
N GLU A 76 18.02 -10.72 -14.44
CA GLU A 76 18.94 -10.95 -15.56
C GLU A 76 18.22 -10.96 -16.92
N THR A 77 17.04 -11.60 -16.95
CA THR A 77 16.22 -11.72 -18.17
C THR A 77 15.65 -10.37 -18.60
N ILE A 78 15.15 -9.55 -17.67
CA ILE A 78 14.65 -8.19 -17.94
C ILE A 78 15.79 -7.31 -18.47
N LYS A 79 16.98 -7.34 -17.85
CA LYS A 79 18.15 -6.57 -18.31
C LYS A 79 18.62 -6.93 -19.72
N ARG A 80 18.44 -8.19 -20.16
CA ARG A 80 18.78 -8.61 -21.53
C ARG A 80 17.78 -8.09 -22.56
N ASN A 81 16.50 -8.02 -22.21
CA ASN A 81 15.45 -7.55 -23.12
C ASN A 81 15.47 -6.03 -23.31
N ASP A 82 15.85 -5.27 -22.27
CA ASP A 82 15.96 -3.80 -22.33
C ASP A 82 17.19 -3.29 -23.14
N LYS A 83 18.07 -4.22 -23.58
CA LYS A 83 19.27 -3.93 -24.40
C LYS A 83 19.09 -4.25 -25.89
N ARG A 84 17.90 -4.66 -26.32
CA ARG A 84 17.55 -4.89 -27.73
C ARG A 84 16.65 -3.76 -28.23
#